data_AF-A0A816ZIC1-F1
#
_entry.id   AF-A0A816ZIC1-F1
#
_cell.length_a   1.000
_cell.length_b   1.000
_cell.length_c   1.000
_cell.angle_alpha   90.00
_cell.angle_beta   90.00
_cell.angle_gamma   90.00
#
_symmetry.space_group_name_H-M   'P 1'
#
loop_
_entity.id
_entity.type
_entity.pdbx_description
1 polymer ?
#
loop_
_entity_poly.entity_id
_entity_poly.type
_entity_poly.pdbx_seq_one_letter_code
_entity_poly.pdbx_strand_id
1 'polypeptide(L)'
;MVSTRGSFVDEREDIQKKAFTKWINNQLINSNSISTITNLFQDLRDGVVLLRLLEVLTENEYKREIGKMRVHHIGNVNKVIAVLGEYGIKLLSISSNDIVDGNPKLTLALVWSIIQYWQGKDVLKSVVPNPEQTNVEKFLLSWCQQQTKGYKGVAIKDFTHSWQDGLAFNALIHKFHPGLFNYDGILQDTAAKNLEHAFSIAKNVFKIDRYLDVEDVLSEYPDKKSILMYIMCIFQQMPTNQIVIIDNKENGQPMMRNGSKTDSMEPKFPSGRSSLQGRSSLQSDASLIATPVTPSTNDFPPVFQSAELTKYQTNMENTLRWILKLEDELDKQENIAANDLKLVKDQFQKHEAFMINLTKDQHQIGQVLEEGNRLLTSSNTDLHPREENEIKEQMKILNRQWESLRAKSLERQFNLHKMLMKLQIDQIESFDTWLSLAEKRIASQLNSMEQDLPGVERQYRLLAQLQDELVAQQQMTESLQNMVIVVDDSSVNGTNSLTSKYTSTDIENKLSNLSERWANICTFVQNRWILLQEVKIELEQVKFNLEKFIRWITRKEDEVAKMIAEPHLSDTDVLMQQAHAIKVT
;
A
#
# COMPACT_ATOMS: atom_id res chain seq x y z
N MET A 1 5.06 28.43 -20.34
CA MET A 1 4.68 28.48 -18.93
C MET A 1 5.06 27.15 -18.28
N VAL A 2 6.31 27.04 -17.81
CA VAL A 2 6.85 25.82 -17.17
C VAL A 2 7.59 26.27 -15.93
N SER A 3 6.91 26.35 -14.77
CA SER A 3 7.47 26.37 -13.41
C SER A 3 6.36 26.55 -12.36
N THR A 4 5.46 25.56 -12.23
CA THR A 4 4.42 25.57 -11.17
C THR A 4 4.24 24.20 -10.52
N ARG A 5 4.24 23.10 -11.29
CA ARG A 5 4.18 21.73 -10.72
C ARG A 5 5.33 21.38 -9.76
N GLY A 6 6.47 22.10 -9.83
CA GLY A 6 7.59 21.92 -8.90
C GLY A 6 7.32 22.51 -7.51
N SER A 7 6.99 23.81 -7.43
CA SER A 7 6.87 24.52 -6.16
C SER A 7 5.80 23.95 -5.22
N PHE A 8 4.68 23.46 -5.76
CA PHE A 8 3.60 22.89 -4.93
C PHE A 8 3.96 21.56 -4.26
N VAL A 9 4.88 20.77 -4.83
CA VAL A 9 5.33 19.51 -4.21
C VAL A 9 6.32 19.83 -3.11
N ASP A 10 7.28 20.72 -3.39
CA ASP A 10 8.29 21.15 -2.42
C ASP A 10 7.65 21.86 -1.21
N GLU A 11 6.65 22.72 -1.41
CA GLU A 11 5.91 23.40 -0.34
C GLU A 11 5.22 22.41 0.62
N ARG A 12 4.55 21.38 0.10
CA ARG A 12 3.92 20.35 0.94
C ARG A 12 4.95 19.49 1.67
N GLU A 13 6.08 19.19 1.04
CA GLU A 13 7.18 18.45 1.69
C GLU A 13 7.80 19.26 2.83
N ASP A 14 7.98 20.58 2.66
CA ASP A 14 8.47 21.47 3.71
C ASP A 14 7.46 21.62 4.87
N ILE A 15 6.15 21.73 4.60
CA ILE A 15 5.11 21.72 5.63
C ILE A 15 5.14 20.40 6.43
N GLN A 16 5.19 19.25 5.75
CA GLN A 16 5.30 17.94 6.42
C GLN A 16 6.58 17.85 7.25
N LYS A 17 7.74 18.22 6.67
CA LYS A 17 9.04 18.20 7.33
C LYS A 17 9.01 19.01 8.63
N LYS A 18 8.46 20.22 8.59
CA LYS A 18 8.33 21.15 9.71
C LYS A 18 7.43 20.59 10.81
N ALA A 19 6.23 20.11 10.45
CA ALA A 19 5.27 19.53 11.39
C ALA A 19 5.82 18.26 12.06
N PHE A 20 6.40 17.35 11.27
CA PHE A 20 6.99 16.09 11.77
C PHE A 20 8.22 16.34 12.64
N THR A 21 9.09 17.30 12.28
CA THR A 21 10.25 17.67 13.12
C THR A 21 9.81 18.16 14.50
N LYS A 22 8.81 19.05 14.55
CA LYS A 22 8.22 19.52 15.83
C LYS A 22 7.62 18.36 16.63
N TRP A 23 6.92 17.42 15.98
CA TRP A 23 6.33 16.25 16.65
C TRP A 23 7.40 15.30 17.24
N ILE A 24 8.43 14.92 16.46
CA ILE A 24 9.52 14.05 16.97
C ILE A 24 10.22 14.73 18.15
N ASN A 25 10.56 16.02 18.02
CA ASN A 25 11.19 16.76 19.10
C ASN A 25 10.36 16.76 20.39
N ASN A 26 9.03 16.84 20.30
CA ASN A 26 8.20 16.78 21.51
C ASN A 26 8.23 15.40 22.19
N GLN A 27 8.20 14.31 21.42
CA GLN A 27 8.35 12.94 21.98
C GLN A 27 9.71 12.78 22.69
N LEU A 28 10.78 13.32 22.10
CA LEU A 28 12.13 13.23 22.66
C LEU A 28 12.32 14.13 23.89
N ILE A 29 11.74 15.33 23.91
CA ILE A 29 11.80 16.24 25.07
C ILE A 29 11.04 15.67 26.27
N ASN A 30 9.82 15.15 26.06
CA ASN A 30 8.98 14.61 27.15
C ASN A 30 9.59 13.37 27.82
N SER A 31 10.53 12.68 27.16
CA SER A 31 11.27 11.53 27.68
C SER A 31 12.66 11.86 28.25
N ASN A 32 12.94 13.15 28.52
CA ASN A 32 14.25 13.66 28.95
C ASN A 32 15.41 13.35 27.98
N SER A 33 15.12 13.16 26.68
CA SER A 33 16.13 12.89 25.66
C SER A 33 16.66 14.20 25.06
N ILE A 34 17.96 14.44 25.18
CA ILE A 34 18.61 15.73 24.84
C ILE A 34 18.72 15.97 23.32
N SER A 35 18.48 14.94 22.50
CA SER A 35 18.59 14.99 21.04
C SER A 35 17.42 15.71 20.38
N THR A 36 17.57 17.00 20.06
CA THR A 36 16.63 17.74 19.19
C THR A 36 17.06 17.71 17.73
N ILE A 37 16.17 17.28 16.84
CA ILE A 37 16.31 17.38 15.39
C ILE A 37 16.21 18.84 14.96
N THR A 38 17.11 19.27 14.08
CA THR A 38 17.06 20.56 13.38
C THR A 38 16.75 20.38 11.90
N ASN A 39 17.26 19.32 11.25
CA ASN A 39 17.00 19.01 9.85
C ASN A 39 16.67 17.52 9.67
N LEU A 40 15.37 17.22 9.56
CA LEU A 40 14.81 15.87 9.44
C LEU A 40 15.55 14.95 8.45
N PHE A 41 15.96 15.47 7.29
CA PHE A 41 16.60 14.69 6.23
C PHE A 41 18.10 14.45 6.44
N GLN A 42 18.70 15.09 7.44
CA GLN A 42 20.11 14.91 7.82
C GLN A 42 20.21 14.14 9.14
N ASP A 43 19.44 14.52 10.14
CA ASP A 43 19.56 14.02 11.52
C ASP A 43 18.97 12.61 11.71
N LEU A 44 18.13 12.13 10.78
CA LEU A 44 17.60 10.76 10.80
C LEU A 44 18.49 9.74 10.05
N ARG A 45 19.51 10.21 9.31
CA ARG A 45 20.30 9.38 8.38
C ARG A 45 21.16 8.32 9.05
N ASP A 46 21.50 8.49 10.33
CA ASP A 46 22.31 7.53 11.09
C ASP A 46 21.48 6.44 11.79
N GLY A 47 20.14 6.55 11.72
CA GLY A 47 19.18 5.69 12.40
C GLY A 47 19.12 5.83 13.92
N VAL A 48 20.01 6.59 14.57
CA VAL A 48 20.11 6.69 16.03
C VAL A 48 18.90 7.43 16.61
N VAL A 49 18.50 8.54 15.98
CA VAL A 49 17.33 9.32 16.41
C VAL A 49 16.02 8.56 16.15
N LEU A 50 15.95 7.80 15.06
CA LEU A 50 14.81 6.92 14.77
C LEU A 50 14.68 5.80 15.81
N LEU A 51 15.78 5.13 16.17
CA LEU A 51 15.79 4.14 17.25
C LEU A 51 15.37 4.78 18.57
N ARG A 52 15.92 5.96 18.93
CA ARG A 52 15.55 6.66 20.16
C ARG A 52 14.08 7.06 20.21
N LEU A 53 13.50 7.50 19.09
CA LEU A 53 12.07 7.76 18.99
C LEU A 53 11.26 6.48 19.23
N LEU A 54 11.66 5.35 18.63
CA LEU A 54 11.01 4.07 18.88
C LEU A 54 11.14 3.64 20.35
N GLU A 55 12.30 3.82 20.99
CA GLU A 55 12.46 3.50 22.44
C GLU A 55 11.42 4.23 23.31
N VAL A 56 11.10 5.48 22.96
CA VAL A 56 10.09 6.29 23.66
C VAL A 56 8.67 5.82 23.36
N LEU A 57 8.38 5.43 22.11
CA LEU A 57 7.05 5.01 21.67
C LEU A 57 6.70 3.56 22.04
N THR A 58 7.70 2.71 22.26
CA THR A 58 7.51 1.29 22.60
C THR A 58 7.84 0.96 24.05
N GLU A 59 8.41 1.89 24.81
CA GLU A 59 8.95 1.69 26.17
C GLU A 59 10.04 0.59 26.25
N ASN A 60 10.70 0.26 25.13
CA ASN A 60 11.76 -0.75 25.04
C ASN A 60 13.13 -0.14 24.68
N GLU A 61 14.23 -0.77 25.07
CA GLU A 61 15.60 -0.32 24.71
C GLU A 61 16.14 -1.06 23.48
N TYR A 62 16.70 -0.34 22.49
CA TYR A 62 17.21 -0.92 21.24
C TYR A 62 18.73 -0.76 21.10
N LYS A 63 19.44 -1.87 20.86
CA LYS A 63 20.91 -1.89 20.70
C LYS A 63 21.36 -1.18 19.42
N ARG A 64 22.05 -0.05 19.59
CA ARG A 64 22.55 0.79 18.49
C ARG A 64 23.98 0.38 18.07
N GLU A 65 24.29 0.49 16.80
CA GLU A 65 25.65 0.33 16.27
C GLU A 65 26.43 1.61 16.47
N ILE A 66 27.66 1.48 16.97
CA ILE A 66 28.52 2.59 17.36
C ILE A 66 29.54 2.83 16.25
N GLY A 67 29.34 3.88 15.44
CA GLY A 67 30.30 4.28 14.42
C GLY A 67 29.73 5.30 13.44
N LYS A 68 30.61 6.00 12.72
CA LYS A 68 30.25 7.07 11.76
C LYS A 68 30.28 6.64 10.29
N MET A 69 30.68 5.39 10.01
CA MET A 69 30.69 4.84 8.65
C MET A 69 29.27 4.45 8.22
N ARG A 70 28.95 4.62 6.92
CA ARG A 70 27.65 4.30 6.30
C ARG A 70 27.09 2.94 6.71
N VAL A 71 27.94 1.92 6.86
CA VAL A 71 27.51 0.56 7.25
C VAL A 71 26.79 0.53 8.61
N HIS A 72 27.25 1.29 9.60
CA HIS A 72 26.59 1.37 10.91
C HIS A 72 25.24 2.11 10.84
N HIS A 73 25.15 3.12 9.97
CA HIS A 73 23.91 3.85 9.73
C HIS A 73 22.87 2.92 9.08
N ILE A 74 23.28 2.14 8.08
CA ILE A 74 22.45 1.09 7.46
C ILE A 74 22.03 0.04 8.50
N GLY A 75 22.95 -0.40 9.37
CA GLY A 75 22.65 -1.33 10.46
C GLY A 75 21.59 -0.79 11.44
N ASN A 76 21.71 0.47 11.86
CA ASN A 76 20.71 1.14 12.70
C ASN A 76 19.35 1.30 12.00
N VAL A 77 19.32 1.74 10.74
CA VAL A 77 18.06 1.89 10.00
C VAL A 77 17.42 0.53 9.69
N ASN A 78 18.19 -0.52 9.41
CA ASN A 78 17.66 -1.88 9.29
C ASN A 78 17.00 -2.35 10.58
N LYS A 79 17.53 -2.00 11.76
CA LYS A 79 16.88 -2.28 13.05
C LYS A 79 15.58 -1.50 13.22
N VAL A 80 15.53 -0.23 12.82
CA VAL A 80 14.28 0.57 12.79
C VAL A 80 13.22 -0.15 11.94
N ILE A 81 13.58 -0.57 10.72
CA ILE A 81 12.68 -1.29 9.81
C ILE A 81 12.23 -2.63 10.42
N ALA A 82 13.13 -3.37 11.07
CA ALA A 82 12.80 -4.64 11.73
C ALA A 82 11.80 -4.44 12.88
N VAL A 83 12.03 -3.47 13.78
CA VAL A 83 11.12 -3.13 14.88
C VAL A 83 9.75 -2.72 14.33
N LEU A 84 9.69 -1.89 13.28
CA LEU A 84 8.42 -1.53 12.64
C LEU A 84 7.68 -2.77 12.10
N GLY A 85 8.41 -3.75 11.57
CA GLY A 85 7.89 -5.04 11.16
C GLY A 85 7.26 -5.86 12.31
N GLU A 86 7.87 -5.86 13.50
CA GLU A 86 7.33 -6.52 14.70
C GLU A 86 5.96 -5.96 15.12
N TYR A 87 5.75 -4.65 14.97
CA TYR A 87 4.46 -3.98 15.21
C TYR A 87 3.45 -4.11 14.06
N GLY A 88 3.79 -4.87 13.00
CA GLY A 88 2.93 -5.11 11.84
C GLY A 88 2.94 -4.00 10.77
N ILE A 89 3.89 -3.06 10.84
CA ILE A 89 4.01 -1.94 9.90
C ILE A 89 4.79 -2.41 8.67
N LYS A 90 4.07 -2.74 7.60
CA LYS A 90 4.66 -3.09 6.31
C LYS A 90 5.06 -1.81 5.55
N LEU A 91 6.34 -1.50 5.54
CA LEU A 91 6.91 -0.43 4.72
C LEU A 91 7.00 -0.92 3.27
N LEU A 92 6.23 -0.30 2.36
CA LEU A 92 6.33 -0.54 0.92
C LEU A 92 7.32 0.45 0.32
N SER A 93 8.28 -0.05 -0.48
CA SER A 93 9.23 0.76 -1.25
C SER A 93 10.11 1.72 -0.43
N ILE A 94 10.46 1.36 0.81
CA ILE A 94 11.45 2.07 1.64
C ILE A 94 12.58 1.10 1.99
N SER A 95 13.78 1.36 1.49
CA SER A 95 15.02 0.68 1.87
C SER A 95 15.77 1.46 2.95
N SER A 96 16.65 0.79 3.70
CA SER A 96 17.56 1.48 4.62
C SER A 96 18.54 2.41 3.91
N ASN A 97 18.91 2.11 2.65
CA ASN A 97 19.73 3.01 1.84
C ASN A 97 19.06 4.37 1.64
N ASP A 98 17.76 4.41 1.31
CA ASP A 98 17.04 5.65 1.02
C ASP A 98 17.10 6.66 2.18
N ILE A 99 16.96 6.15 3.41
CA ILE A 99 17.01 6.94 4.64
C ILE A 99 18.45 7.37 4.94
N VAL A 100 19.43 6.48 4.76
CA VAL A 100 20.86 6.78 4.97
C VAL A 100 21.39 7.74 3.91
N ASP A 101 20.80 7.79 2.72
CA ASP A 101 21.06 8.79 1.68
C ASP A 101 20.34 10.11 1.91
N GLY A 102 19.30 10.12 2.77
CA GLY A 102 18.54 11.32 3.12
C GLY A 102 17.47 11.69 2.08
N ASN A 103 16.89 10.70 1.39
CA ASN A 103 15.80 10.91 0.43
C ASN A 103 14.59 11.57 1.13
N PRO A 104 14.19 12.80 0.77
CA PRO A 104 13.14 13.54 1.49
C PRO A 104 11.81 12.79 1.52
N LYS A 105 11.33 12.34 0.37
CA LYS A 105 10.03 11.66 0.19
C LYS A 105 9.95 10.36 1.00
N LEU A 106 10.98 9.53 0.94
CA LEU A 106 11.01 8.25 1.64
C LEU A 106 11.26 8.42 3.15
N THR A 107 11.98 9.47 3.56
CA THR A 107 12.10 9.85 4.99
C THR A 107 10.77 10.35 5.55
N LEU A 108 10.05 11.22 4.83
CA LEU A 108 8.69 11.65 5.22
C LEU A 108 7.70 10.48 5.23
N ALA A 109 7.82 9.53 4.31
CA ALA A 109 6.99 8.33 4.29
C ALA A 109 7.24 7.43 5.52
N LEU A 110 8.51 7.18 5.87
CA LEU A 110 8.88 6.42 7.06
C LEU A 110 8.37 7.07 8.36
N VAL A 111 8.64 8.38 8.53
CA VAL A 111 8.20 9.13 9.71
C VAL A 111 6.67 9.16 9.79
N TRP A 112 5.98 9.31 8.66
CA TRP A 112 4.52 9.21 8.60
C TRP A 112 4.01 7.82 9.02
N SER A 113 4.65 6.72 8.61
CA SER A 113 4.27 5.37 9.04
C SER A 113 4.38 5.18 10.56
N ILE A 114 5.40 5.78 11.19
CA ILE A 114 5.55 5.83 12.66
C ILE A 114 4.38 6.61 13.28
N ILE A 115 4.18 7.87 12.86
CA ILE A 115 3.12 8.75 13.37
C ILE A 115 1.73 8.09 13.23
N GLN A 116 1.41 7.56 12.05
CA GLN A 116 0.12 6.95 11.77
C GLN A 116 -0.14 5.71 12.64
N TYR A 117 0.91 4.97 13.02
CA TYR A 117 0.76 3.83 13.92
C TYR A 117 0.52 4.29 15.36
N TRP A 118 1.48 4.98 15.99
CA TRP A 118 1.40 5.30 17.41
C TRP A 118 0.41 6.42 17.74
N GLN A 119 0.29 7.46 16.91
CA GLN A 119 -0.70 8.52 17.15
C GLN A 119 -2.11 8.12 16.72
N GLY A 120 -2.25 7.16 15.79
CA GLY A 120 -3.51 6.76 15.17
C GLY A 120 -3.96 5.34 15.54
N LYS A 121 -3.36 4.34 14.90
CA LYS A 121 -3.79 2.93 15.02
C LYS A 121 -3.75 2.40 16.44
N ASP A 122 -2.69 2.70 17.19
CA ASP A 122 -2.49 2.15 18.53
C ASP A 122 -3.54 2.68 19.52
N VAL A 123 -3.80 3.99 19.49
CA VAL A 123 -4.90 4.63 20.23
C VAL A 123 -6.24 3.97 19.89
N LEU A 124 -6.52 3.71 18.61
CA LEU A 124 -7.77 3.07 18.18
C LEU A 124 -7.96 1.65 18.73
N LYS A 125 -6.90 0.91 19.08
CA LYS A 125 -7.02 -0.39 19.77
C LYS A 125 -7.71 -0.28 21.12
N SER A 126 -7.58 0.87 21.80
CA SER A 126 -8.24 1.12 23.10
C SER A 126 -9.71 1.52 22.99
N VAL A 127 -10.16 1.89 21.78
CA VAL A 127 -11.49 2.49 21.54
C VAL A 127 -12.39 1.58 20.71
N VAL A 128 -11.84 0.93 19.67
CA VAL A 128 -12.60 0.25 18.62
C VAL A 128 -12.45 -1.27 18.74
N PRO A 129 -13.53 -2.07 18.67
CA PRO A 129 -13.45 -3.54 18.82
C PRO A 129 -12.59 -4.25 17.78
N ASN A 130 -12.52 -3.74 16.55
CA ASN A 130 -11.78 -4.33 15.42
C ASN A 130 -10.79 -3.31 14.82
N PRO A 131 -9.70 -2.97 15.53
CA PRO A 131 -8.80 -1.90 15.13
C PRO A 131 -8.03 -2.20 13.83
N GLU A 132 -7.70 -3.47 13.56
CA GLU A 132 -6.92 -3.87 12.37
C GLU A 132 -7.67 -3.62 11.05
N GLN A 133 -9.00 -3.71 11.06
CA GLN A 133 -9.86 -3.44 9.90
C GLN A 133 -10.28 -1.97 9.80
N THR A 134 -9.96 -1.16 10.80
CA THR A 134 -10.41 0.23 10.89
C THR A 134 -9.45 1.17 10.19
N ASN A 135 -9.91 1.82 9.11
CA ASN A 135 -9.16 2.88 8.47
C ASN A 135 -9.19 4.14 9.37
N VAL A 136 -8.02 4.48 9.94
CA VAL A 136 -7.82 5.60 10.87
C VAL A 136 -8.39 6.92 10.35
N GLU A 137 -8.19 7.22 9.06
CA GLU A 137 -8.66 8.45 8.44
C GLU A 137 -10.20 8.47 8.36
N LYS A 138 -10.82 7.38 7.89
CA LYS A 138 -12.29 7.28 7.82
C LYS A 138 -12.93 7.36 9.21
N PHE A 139 -12.32 6.73 10.21
CA PHE A 139 -12.78 6.81 11.60
C PHE A 139 -12.71 8.25 12.11
N LEU A 140 -11.55 8.91 12.00
CA LEU A 140 -11.37 10.28 12.48
C LEU A 140 -12.29 11.27 11.74
N LEU A 141 -12.55 11.06 10.44
CA LEU A 141 -13.47 11.89 9.68
C LEU A 141 -14.90 11.79 10.22
N SER A 142 -15.38 10.55 10.42
CA SER A 142 -16.70 10.26 11.01
C SER A 142 -16.82 10.83 12.44
N TRP A 143 -15.79 10.64 13.27
CA TRP A 143 -15.73 11.20 14.62
C TRP A 143 -15.79 12.73 14.59
N CYS A 144 -14.99 13.40 13.75
CA CYS A 144 -15.01 14.86 13.63
C CYS A 144 -16.40 15.36 13.24
N GLN A 145 -17.00 14.77 12.19
CA GLN A 145 -18.37 15.09 11.74
C GLN A 145 -19.42 14.89 12.84
N GLN A 146 -19.31 13.83 13.64
CA GLN A 146 -20.21 13.56 14.76
C GLN A 146 -20.07 14.60 15.88
N GLN A 147 -18.83 14.98 16.23
CA GLN A 147 -18.56 15.93 17.30
C GLN A 147 -18.93 17.38 16.93
N THR A 148 -18.70 17.79 15.67
CA THR A 148 -19.06 19.13 15.19
C THR A 148 -20.49 19.22 14.63
N LYS A 149 -21.31 18.18 14.74
CA LYS A 149 -22.70 18.20 14.26
C LYS A 149 -23.52 19.29 14.98
N GLY A 150 -24.05 20.22 14.21
CA GLY A 150 -24.86 21.34 14.70
C GLY A 150 -24.10 22.67 14.88
N TYR A 151 -22.78 22.69 14.69
CA TYR A 151 -22.02 23.94 14.65
C TYR A 151 -22.25 24.65 13.31
N LYS A 152 -22.57 25.95 13.37
CA LYS A 152 -22.72 26.81 12.18
C LYS A 152 -21.37 26.93 11.46
N GLY A 153 -21.40 26.97 10.14
CA GLY A 153 -20.22 27.13 9.29
C GLY A 153 -19.32 25.89 9.13
N VAL A 154 -19.55 24.80 9.88
CA VAL A 154 -18.64 23.64 9.88
C VAL A 154 -19.19 22.48 9.04
N ALA A 155 -18.50 22.16 7.95
CA ALA A 155 -18.83 21.05 7.05
C ALA A 155 -17.57 20.23 6.72
N ILE A 156 -17.17 19.34 7.63
CA ILE A 156 -15.94 18.55 7.50
C ILE A 156 -16.14 17.44 6.46
N LYS A 157 -15.46 17.54 5.31
CA LYS A 157 -15.49 16.56 4.21
C LYS A 157 -14.15 15.86 3.98
N ASP A 158 -13.06 16.51 4.37
CA ASP A 158 -11.68 16.08 4.16
C ASP A 158 -10.78 16.46 5.35
N PHE A 159 -9.48 16.23 5.20
CA PHE A 159 -8.42 16.72 6.09
C PHE A 159 -7.53 17.76 5.40
N THR A 160 -8.10 18.58 4.52
CA THR A 160 -7.40 19.67 3.83
C THR A 160 -8.22 20.97 3.94
N HIS A 161 -8.99 21.33 2.91
CA HIS A 161 -9.73 22.61 2.85
C HIS A 161 -10.83 22.74 3.90
N SER A 162 -11.40 21.62 4.38
CA SER A 162 -12.42 21.59 5.43
C SER A 162 -11.97 22.18 6.78
N TRP A 163 -10.68 22.47 6.93
CA TRP A 163 -10.05 22.98 8.15
C TRP A 163 -9.42 24.37 7.97
N GLN A 164 -9.39 24.88 6.73
CA GLN A 164 -8.66 26.09 6.33
C GLN A 164 -9.25 27.37 6.91
N ASP A 165 -10.55 27.40 7.22
CA ASP A 165 -11.25 28.53 7.86
C ASP A 165 -11.05 28.61 9.39
N GLY A 166 -10.41 27.60 9.99
CA GLY A 166 -10.22 27.44 11.43
C GLY A 166 -11.50 27.10 12.23
N LEU A 167 -12.68 27.10 11.63
CA LEU A 167 -13.96 26.88 12.33
C LEU A 167 -14.06 25.44 12.84
N ALA A 168 -13.64 24.45 12.03
CA ALA A 168 -13.66 23.04 12.41
C ALA A 168 -12.81 22.73 13.67
N PHE A 169 -11.61 23.33 13.78
CA PHE A 169 -10.78 23.19 14.99
C PHE A 169 -11.45 23.81 16.22
N ASN A 170 -11.99 25.03 16.09
CA ASN A 170 -12.68 25.70 17.20
C ASN A 170 -13.94 24.94 17.62
N ALA A 171 -14.71 24.39 16.68
CA ALA A 171 -15.91 23.60 16.98
C ALA A 171 -15.58 22.32 17.76
N LEU A 172 -14.50 21.61 17.43
CA LEU A 172 -14.03 20.46 18.22
C LEU A 172 -13.64 20.89 19.64
N ILE A 173 -12.82 21.93 19.79
CA ILE A 173 -12.37 22.42 21.10
C ILE A 173 -13.58 22.85 21.95
N HIS A 174 -14.50 23.61 21.38
CA HIS A 174 -15.73 24.06 22.04
C HIS A 174 -16.66 22.88 22.39
N LYS A 175 -16.73 21.82 21.56
CA LYS A 175 -17.54 20.64 21.86
C LYS A 175 -17.12 19.93 23.15
N PHE A 176 -15.82 19.78 23.37
CA PHE A 176 -15.28 19.12 24.56
C PHE A 176 -15.16 20.06 25.77
N HIS A 177 -15.18 21.38 25.55
CA HIS A 177 -15.15 22.36 26.63
C HIS A 177 -15.96 23.63 26.29
N PRO A 178 -17.32 23.58 26.32
CA PRO A 178 -18.18 24.66 25.85
C PRO A 178 -18.08 25.98 26.64
N GLY A 179 -17.41 25.97 27.80
CA GLY A 179 -17.18 27.16 28.63
C GLY A 179 -15.92 27.95 28.30
N LEU A 180 -15.07 27.52 27.35
CA LEU A 180 -13.78 28.20 27.09
C LEU A 180 -13.93 29.53 26.34
N PHE A 181 -14.88 29.63 25.41
CA PHE A 181 -15.12 30.82 24.58
C PHE A 181 -16.51 30.77 23.94
N ASN A 182 -17.01 31.89 23.43
CA ASN A 182 -18.26 31.93 22.67
C ASN A 182 -18.01 31.59 21.19
N TYR A 183 -18.50 30.44 20.73
CA TYR A 183 -18.37 30.03 19.33
C TYR A 183 -19.00 31.00 18.31
N ASP A 184 -20.15 31.62 18.63
CA ASP A 184 -20.82 32.54 17.69
C ASP A 184 -19.99 33.82 17.41
N GLY A 185 -19.02 34.16 18.28
CA GLY A 185 -18.05 35.23 18.03
C GLY A 185 -17.00 34.87 16.98
N ILE A 186 -16.54 33.62 16.96
CA ILE A 186 -15.51 33.11 16.04
C ILE A 186 -16.01 33.13 14.58
N LEU A 187 -17.33 33.01 14.38
CA LEU A 187 -17.96 33.07 13.04
C LEU A 187 -17.78 34.41 12.31
N GLN A 188 -17.39 35.47 13.02
CA GLN A 188 -17.15 36.81 12.44
C GLN A 188 -15.67 37.12 12.21
N ASP A 189 -14.76 36.25 12.68
CA ASP A 189 -13.32 36.44 12.57
C ASP A 189 -12.73 35.78 11.32
N THR A 190 -11.57 36.28 10.91
CA THR A 190 -10.83 35.77 9.74
C THR A 190 -10.21 34.40 10.02
N ALA A 191 -10.09 33.58 8.98
CA ALA A 191 -9.49 32.25 9.06
C ALA A 191 -8.15 32.20 9.84
N ALA A 192 -7.26 33.16 9.59
CA ALA A 192 -5.98 33.30 10.30
C ALA A 192 -6.15 33.44 11.82
N LYS A 193 -7.09 34.29 12.27
CA LYS A 193 -7.39 34.47 13.70
C LYS A 193 -8.04 33.21 14.28
N ASN A 194 -8.94 32.57 13.55
CA ASN A 194 -9.63 31.36 14.00
C ASN A 194 -8.62 30.22 14.25
N LEU A 195 -7.66 30.05 13.33
CA LEU A 195 -6.56 29.08 13.46
C LEU A 195 -5.63 29.44 14.63
N GLU A 196 -5.18 30.69 14.74
CA GLU A 196 -4.33 31.16 15.83
C GLU A 196 -4.98 30.97 17.21
N HIS A 197 -6.27 31.28 17.31
CA HIS A 197 -7.09 31.07 18.51
C HIS A 197 -7.19 29.58 18.88
N ALA A 198 -7.53 28.72 17.91
CA ALA A 198 -7.62 27.28 18.13
C ALA A 198 -6.29 26.68 18.61
N PHE A 199 -5.18 26.99 17.93
CA PHE A 199 -3.86 26.47 18.29
C PHE A 199 -3.36 27.03 19.63
N SER A 200 -3.69 28.28 19.96
CA SER A 200 -3.40 28.88 21.27
C SER A 200 -4.13 28.17 22.41
N ILE A 201 -5.43 27.88 22.24
CA ILE A 201 -6.21 27.15 23.24
C ILE A 201 -5.74 25.69 23.35
N ALA A 202 -5.50 25.02 22.23
CA ALA A 202 -4.98 23.65 22.20
C ALA A 202 -3.66 23.52 22.98
N LYS A 203 -2.73 24.47 22.82
CA LYS A 203 -1.48 24.50 23.58
C LYS A 203 -1.69 24.82 25.06
N ASN A 204 -2.47 25.86 25.37
CA ASN A 204 -2.57 26.37 26.74
C ASN A 204 -3.42 25.45 27.64
N VAL A 205 -4.53 24.94 27.13
CA VAL A 205 -5.51 24.13 27.88
C VAL A 205 -5.25 22.64 27.71
N PHE A 206 -5.14 22.14 26.47
CA PHE A 206 -5.04 20.70 26.18
C PHE A 206 -3.60 20.19 26.09
N LYS A 207 -2.60 21.06 26.28
CA LYS A 207 -1.15 20.75 26.19
C LYS A 207 -0.74 20.12 24.86
N ILE A 208 -1.44 20.46 23.78
CA ILE A 208 -1.11 20.04 22.42
C ILE A 208 -0.18 21.08 21.82
N ASP A 209 1.08 20.70 21.59
CA ASP A 209 2.05 21.60 20.99
C ASP A 209 1.70 22.03 19.57
N ARG A 210 2.20 23.20 19.19
CA ARG A 210 1.89 23.88 17.93
C ARG A 210 2.69 23.29 16.77
N TYR A 211 2.29 22.09 16.33
CA TYR A 211 2.91 21.41 15.19
C TYR A 211 2.63 22.12 13.87
N LEU A 212 1.43 22.67 13.68
CA LEU A 212 1.02 23.46 12.52
C LEU A 212 1.22 24.96 12.78
N ASP A 213 1.68 25.70 11.78
CA ASP A 213 1.56 27.16 11.77
C ASP A 213 0.37 27.60 10.92
N VAL A 214 -0.11 28.83 11.14
CA VAL A 214 -1.34 29.34 10.53
C VAL A 214 -1.20 29.44 9.01
N GLU A 215 -0.08 29.99 8.53
CA GLU A 215 0.21 30.11 7.10
C GLU A 215 0.26 28.75 6.38
N ASP A 216 0.80 27.71 7.03
CA ASP A 216 0.90 26.36 6.46
C ASP A 216 -0.50 25.78 6.16
N VAL A 217 -1.50 26.10 7.00
CA VAL A 217 -2.91 25.68 6.87
C VAL A 217 -3.69 26.61 5.95
N LEU A 218 -3.30 27.88 5.82
CA LEU A 218 -3.90 28.84 4.89
C LEU A 218 -3.38 28.73 3.45
N SER A 219 -2.33 27.95 3.21
CA SER A 219 -1.76 27.68 1.88
C SER A 219 -2.82 27.28 0.83
N GLU A 220 -2.52 27.49 -0.46
CA GLU A 220 -3.43 27.12 -1.55
C GLU A 220 -3.78 25.62 -1.53
N TYR A 221 -2.89 24.79 -0.96
CA TYR A 221 -3.05 23.34 -0.89
C TYR A 221 -2.62 22.76 0.48
N PRO A 222 -3.47 22.86 1.53
CA PRO A 222 -3.11 22.45 2.88
C PRO A 222 -2.74 20.96 2.95
N ASP A 223 -1.65 20.63 3.66
CA ASP A 223 -1.17 19.24 3.70
C ASP A 223 -2.05 18.33 4.57
N LYS A 224 -2.57 17.27 3.93
CA LYS A 224 -3.46 16.29 4.55
C LYS A 224 -2.86 15.57 5.75
N LYS A 225 -1.57 15.20 5.68
CA LYS A 225 -0.92 14.41 6.75
C LYS A 225 -0.66 15.27 7.98
N SER A 226 -0.24 16.52 7.78
CA SER A 226 0.02 17.47 8.87
C SER A 226 -1.27 17.79 9.65
N ILE A 227 -2.39 18.05 8.94
CA ILE A 227 -3.71 18.25 9.55
C ILE A 227 -4.17 16.98 10.27
N LEU A 228 -4.11 15.81 9.61
CA LEU A 228 -4.55 14.54 10.20
C LEU A 228 -3.74 14.17 11.46
N MET A 229 -2.43 14.44 11.48
CA MET A 229 -1.58 14.29 12.68
C MET A 229 -2.03 15.21 13.81
N TYR A 230 -2.38 16.47 13.51
CA TYR A 230 -2.87 17.40 14.53
C TYR A 230 -4.22 16.95 15.09
N ILE A 231 -5.12 16.43 14.25
CA ILE A 231 -6.39 15.83 14.69
C ILE A 231 -6.18 14.57 15.53
N MET A 232 -5.20 13.72 15.22
CA MET A 232 -4.82 12.58 16.09
C MET A 232 -4.38 13.07 17.49
N CYS A 233 -3.60 14.14 17.56
CA CYS A 233 -3.18 14.73 18.84
C CYS A 233 -4.37 15.33 19.62
N ILE A 234 -5.32 15.99 18.94
CA ILE A 234 -6.57 16.44 19.56
C ILE A 234 -7.36 15.24 20.10
N PHE A 235 -7.60 14.22 19.26
CA PHE A 235 -8.36 13.03 19.61
C PHE A 235 -7.85 12.34 20.88
N GLN A 236 -6.54 12.19 21.03
CA GLN A 236 -5.90 11.59 22.21
C GLN A 236 -6.16 12.34 23.53
N GLN A 237 -6.33 13.67 23.48
CA GLN A 237 -6.59 14.48 24.68
C GLN A 237 -8.08 14.56 25.04
N MET A 238 -8.97 13.97 24.24
CA MET A 238 -10.42 14.00 24.47
C MET A 238 -10.92 12.75 25.20
N PRO A 239 -11.92 12.85 26.09
CA PRO A 239 -12.39 11.70 26.87
C PRO A 239 -13.02 10.59 26.00
N THR A 240 -12.39 9.42 25.97
CA THR A 240 -12.83 8.22 25.22
C THR A 240 -14.27 7.79 25.54
N ASN A 241 -14.75 8.07 26.75
CA ASN A 241 -16.08 7.69 27.25
C ASN A 241 -17.26 8.33 26.50
N GLN A 242 -17.03 9.24 25.54
CA GLN A 242 -18.08 9.85 24.70
C GLN A 242 -18.14 9.28 23.26
N ILE A 243 -17.32 8.27 22.94
CA ILE A 243 -17.24 7.71 21.58
C ILE A 243 -18.31 6.63 21.40
N VAL A 244 -19.48 7.03 20.90
CA VAL A 244 -20.51 6.08 20.43
C VAL A 244 -20.13 5.59 19.03
N ILE A 245 -19.55 4.39 18.97
CA ILE A 245 -19.28 3.70 17.71
C ILE A 245 -20.61 3.26 17.11
N ILE A 246 -21.04 3.98 16.07
CA ILE A 246 -22.12 3.54 15.19
C ILE A 246 -21.47 2.65 14.13
N ASP A 247 -21.56 1.33 14.31
CA ASP A 247 -21.23 0.39 13.25
C ASP A 247 -22.24 0.60 12.09
N ASN A 248 -21.77 1.16 10.97
CA ASN A 248 -22.55 1.23 9.75
C ASN A 248 -22.57 -0.15 9.06
N LYS A 249 -23.17 -1.13 9.75
CA LYS A 249 -23.54 -2.44 9.22
C LYS A 249 -24.99 -2.75 9.62
N GLU A 250 -25.81 -2.90 8.59
CA GLU A 250 -27.14 -3.49 8.51
C GLU A 250 -27.90 -3.85 9.81
N ASN A 251 -29.06 -3.21 10.00
CA ASN A 251 -30.27 -3.74 10.64
C ASN A 251 -30.12 -4.69 11.86
N GLY A 252 -30.00 -4.16 13.08
CA GLY A 252 -30.22 -4.97 14.29
C GLY A 252 -30.02 -4.26 15.63
N GLN A 253 -31.08 -4.25 16.45
CA GLN A 253 -31.23 -3.81 17.86
C GLN A 253 -29.98 -3.59 18.74
N PRO A 254 -29.98 -2.59 19.65
CA PRO A 254 -28.88 -2.35 20.59
C PRO A 254 -28.88 -3.31 21.78
N MET A 255 -27.72 -3.93 22.06
CA MET A 255 -27.52 -4.70 23.30
C MET A 255 -26.72 -3.87 24.34
N MET A 256 -27.35 -3.59 25.49
CA MET A 256 -26.68 -3.05 26.67
C MET A 256 -25.83 -4.15 27.35
N ARG A 257 -24.61 -3.83 27.78
CA ARG A 257 -23.78 -4.72 28.61
C ARG A 257 -23.59 -4.14 30.02
N ASN A 258 -24.37 -4.64 30.97
CA ASN A 258 -24.09 -4.43 32.40
C ASN A 258 -22.88 -5.29 32.83
N GLY A 259 -22.08 -4.78 33.77
CA GLY A 259 -20.95 -5.49 34.35
C GLY A 259 -21.26 -6.04 35.75
N SER A 260 -20.63 -7.15 36.10
CA SER A 260 -20.46 -7.62 37.48
C SER A 260 -19.19 -8.48 37.58
N LYS A 261 -18.47 -8.35 38.71
CA LYS A 261 -17.22 -9.07 39.02
C LYS A 261 -17.50 -10.37 39.79
N THR A 262 -16.64 -11.37 39.64
CA THR A 262 -16.06 -12.27 40.69
C THR A 262 -15.39 -13.46 39.99
N ASP A 263 -14.44 -14.21 40.55
CA ASP A 263 -13.19 -13.96 41.28
C ASP A 263 -12.52 -15.35 41.38
N SER A 264 -11.20 -15.42 41.30
CA SER A 264 -10.29 -16.52 41.73
C SER A 264 -10.71 -18.02 41.70
N MET A 265 -9.90 -18.88 41.04
CA MET A 265 -8.98 -19.79 41.76
C MET A 265 -7.94 -20.50 40.84
N GLU A 266 -6.74 -20.69 41.37
CA GLU A 266 -5.53 -21.30 40.76
C GLU A 266 -5.30 -22.73 41.32
N PRO A 267 -4.45 -23.61 40.76
CA PRO A 267 -3.07 -23.70 41.31
C PRO A 267 -1.91 -24.26 40.42
N LYS A 268 -0.76 -23.58 40.47
CA LYS A 268 0.65 -24.04 40.72
C LYS A 268 1.33 -25.25 40.03
N PHE A 269 2.56 -25.00 39.54
CA PHE A 269 3.68 -25.93 39.25
C PHE A 269 4.52 -26.30 40.52
N PRO A 270 5.41 -27.32 40.51
CA PRO A 270 6.86 -27.17 40.14
C PRO A 270 7.47 -28.39 39.38
N SER A 271 8.39 -28.25 38.40
CA SER A 271 9.87 -28.04 38.45
C SER A 271 10.75 -29.21 38.98
N GLY A 272 11.73 -29.69 38.19
CA GLY A 272 12.81 -30.58 38.65
C GLY A 272 13.78 -31.10 37.56
N ARG A 273 15.10 -30.89 37.71
CA ARG A 273 16.21 -31.46 36.89
C ARG A 273 16.77 -32.74 37.56
N SER A 274 17.34 -33.68 36.79
CA SER A 274 18.80 -34.01 36.79
C SER A 274 19.18 -35.41 36.26
N SER A 275 20.36 -35.46 35.63
CA SER A 275 21.16 -36.58 35.09
C SER A 275 21.56 -37.74 36.02
N LEU A 276 21.75 -38.97 35.49
CA LEU A 276 23.02 -39.75 35.45
C LEU A 276 22.86 -41.27 35.16
N GLN A 277 23.84 -41.82 34.41
CA GLN A 277 24.40 -43.19 34.33
C GLN A 277 23.66 -44.44 34.89
N GLY A 278 23.67 -45.55 34.13
CA GLY A 278 23.38 -46.89 34.71
C GLY A 278 23.25 -48.11 33.77
N ARG A 279 24.40 -48.61 33.25
CA ARG A 279 24.76 -50.00 32.85
C ARG A 279 23.72 -51.16 32.83
N SER A 280 23.92 -52.07 31.84
CA SER A 280 23.68 -53.55 31.85
C SER A 280 22.23 -54.09 31.90
N SER A 281 21.85 -55.26 31.33
CA SER A 281 22.46 -56.22 30.35
C SER A 281 21.49 -57.41 30.12
N LEU A 282 21.70 -58.24 29.06
CA LEU A 282 21.03 -59.56 28.80
C LEU A 282 19.54 -59.43 28.37
N GLN A 283 18.84 -60.31 27.63
CA GLN A 283 19.05 -61.60 26.90
C GLN A 283 17.83 -61.74 25.92
N SER A 284 17.74 -62.54 24.84
CA SER A 284 18.65 -63.36 24.01
C SER A 284 17.90 -63.79 22.71
N ASP A 285 18.49 -64.69 21.90
CA ASP A 285 17.83 -65.62 20.94
C ASP A 285 17.25 -65.06 19.61
N ALA A 286 17.41 -65.69 18.43
CA ALA A 286 18.18 -66.90 18.05
C ALA A 286 18.51 -66.98 16.53
N SER A 287 19.62 -67.66 16.21
CA SER A 287 19.90 -68.57 15.05
C SER A 287 19.55 -68.16 13.60
N LEU A 288 20.41 -68.17 12.56
CA LEU A 288 21.57 -68.97 12.06
C LEU A 288 21.24 -69.74 10.76
N ILE A 289 22.29 -70.24 10.05
CA ILE A 289 22.33 -70.97 8.74
C ILE A 289 22.55 -69.99 7.54
N ALA A 290 23.55 -70.10 6.66
CA ALA A 290 24.71 -71.02 6.54
C ALA A 290 25.94 -70.37 5.85
N THR A 291 27.07 -71.10 5.88
CA THR A 291 28.40 -70.81 5.28
C THR A 291 28.40 -70.72 3.74
N PRO A 292 29.43 -70.11 3.11
CA PRO A 292 30.57 -70.91 2.62
C PRO A 292 31.98 -70.26 2.61
N VAL A 293 32.99 -71.12 2.77
CA VAL A 293 34.30 -71.17 2.07
C VAL A 293 35.20 -69.92 1.99
N THR A 294 36.37 -70.01 2.62
CA THR A 294 37.59 -69.24 2.27
C THR A 294 38.40 -69.93 1.16
N PRO A 295 39.11 -69.16 0.32
CA PRO A 295 40.51 -69.50 0.06
C PRO A 295 41.48 -68.30 0.14
N SER A 296 42.59 -68.52 0.84
CA SER A 296 43.95 -67.99 0.61
C SER A 296 44.16 -66.58 0.01
N THR A 297 44.65 -65.68 0.87
CA THR A 297 45.85 -64.84 0.66
C THR A 297 46.32 -64.58 -0.78
N ASN A 298 46.26 -63.30 -1.18
CA ASN A 298 47.34 -62.64 -1.91
C ASN A 298 47.59 -61.28 -1.25
N ASP A 299 48.85 -60.98 -0.96
CA ASP A 299 49.25 -59.77 -0.25
C ASP A 299 49.09 -58.51 -1.11
N PHE A 300 48.15 -57.64 -0.70
CA PHE A 300 48.29 -56.20 -0.88
C PHE A 300 47.88 -55.55 0.45
N PRO A 301 48.71 -54.66 1.04
CA PRO A 301 48.26 -53.86 2.17
C PRO A 301 47.08 -52.98 1.69
N PRO A 302 46.11 -52.66 2.56
CA PRO A 302 45.09 -51.68 2.21
C PRO A 302 45.81 -50.38 1.88
N VAL A 303 45.66 -49.91 0.64
CA VAL A 303 46.14 -48.59 0.23
C VAL A 303 45.50 -47.59 1.18
N PHE A 304 46.32 -46.89 1.96
CA PHE A 304 45.87 -45.75 2.76
C PHE A 304 45.49 -44.64 1.78
N GLN A 305 44.27 -44.72 1.27
CA GLN A 305 43.70 -43.69 0.43
C GLN A 305 43.74 -42.39 1.23
N SER A 306 44.41 -41.37 0.68
CA SER A 306 44.64 -40.11 1.40
C SER A 306 43.31 -39.58 1.92
N ALA A 307 43.27 -39.12 3.18
CA ALA A 307 42.06 -38.54 3.75
C ALA A 307 41.53 -37.35 2.91
N GLU A 308 42.41 -36.69 2.15
CA GLU A 308 42.06 -35.64 1.19
C GLU A 308 41.33 -36.20 -0.05
N LEU A 309 41.69 -37.40 -0.53
CA LEU A 309 41.04 -38.06 -1.67
C LEU A 309 39.64 -38.55 -1.28
N THR A 310 39.48 -39.18 -0.11
CA THR A 310 38.15 -39.59 0.40
C THR A 310 37.24 -38.38 0.63
N LYS A 311 37.80 -37.26 1.13
CA LYS A 311 37.08 -35.98 1.27
C LYS A 311 36.62 -35.45 -0.09
N TYR A 312 37.52 -35.40 -1.08
CA TYR A 312 37.19 -34.98 -2.45
C TYR A 312 36.11 -35.87 -3.08
N GLN A 313 36.22 -37.20 -2.98
CA GLN A 313 35.22 -38.14 -3.48
C GLN A 313 33.84 -37.89 -2.86
N THR A 314 33.79 -37.69 -1.54
CA THR A 314 32.55 -37.36 -0.81
C THR A 314 31.94 -36.04 -1.29
N ASN A 315 32.77 -35.01 -1.49
CA ASN A 315 32.32 -33.71 -1.99
C ASN A 315 31.80 -33.82 -3.44
N MET A 316 32.53 -34.52 -4.32
CA MET A 316 32.13 -34.79 -5.70
C MET A 316 30.80 -35.55 -5.79
N GLU A 317 30.63 -36.63 -5.02
CA GLU A 317 29.36 -37.36 -4.97
C GLU A 317 28.19 -36.48 -4.51
N ASN A 318 28.38 -35.68 -3.46
CA ASN A 318 27.34 -34.79 -2.96
C ASN A 318 26.95 -33.74 -4.01
N THR A 319 27.93 -33.15 -4.71
CA THR A 319 27.66 -32.17 -5.77
C THR A 319 26.96 -32.81 -6.98
N LEU A 320 27.36 -34.01 -7.40
CA LEU A 320 26.68 -34.73 -8.50
C LEU A 320 25.23 -35.11 -8.12
N ARG A 321 24.98 -35.58 -6.89
CA ARG A 321 23.61 -35.83 -6.39
C ARG A 321 22.77 -34.55 -6.34
N TRP A 322 23.37 -33.41 -5.99
CA TRP A 322 22.70 -32.11 -6.00
C TRP A 322 22.36 -31.65 -7.43
N ILE A 323 23.26 -31.78 -8.41
CA ILE A 323 22.97 -31.48 -9.82
C ILE A 323 21.84 -32.37 -10.34
N LEU A 324 21.91 -33.70 -10.12
CA LEU A 324 20.87 -34.64 -10.56
C LEU A 324 19.50 -34.30 -9.96
N LYS A 325 19.45 -33.84 -8.70
CA LYS A 325 18.21 -33.35 -8.07
C LYS A 325 17.67 -32.10 -8.76
N LEU A 326 18.53 -31.16 -9.15
CA LEU A 326 18.11 -29.94 -9.86
C LEU A 326 17.73 -30.20 -11.32
N GLU A 327 18.37 -31.17 -12.00
CA GLU A 327 17.94 -31.64 -13.32
C GLU A 327 16.53 -32.25 -13.25
N ASP A 328 16.26 -33.12 -12.27
CA ASP A 328 14.93 -33.70 -12.01
C ASP A 328 13.89 -32.63 -11.60
N GLU A 329 14.26 -31.65 -10.78
CA GLU A 329 13.38 -30.51 -10.45
C GLU A 329 13.09 -29.61 -11.66
N LEU A 330 14.02 -29.45 -12.60
CA LEU A 330 13.85 -28.68 -13.84
C LEU A 330 12.97 -29.43 -14.86
N ASP A 331 13.24 -30.72 -15.07
CA ASP A 331 12.48 -31.57 -16.00
C ASP A 331 11.02 -31.79 -15.52
N LYS A 332 10.75 -31.65 -14.21
CA LYS A 332 9.39 -31.63 -13.62
C LYS A 332 8.62 -30.33 -13.84
N GLN A 333 9.25 -29.23 -14.30
CA GLN A 333 8.56 -27.96 -14.48
C GLN A 333 7.69 -27.98 -15.74
N GLU A 334 6.39 -27.72 -15.59
CA GLU A 334 5.39 -27.69 -16.67
C GLU A 334 5.81 -26.86 -17.89
N ASN A 335 5.24 -27.17 -19.07
CA ASN A 335 5.46 -26.37 -20.27
C ASN A 335 4.96 -24.93 -20.10
N ILE A 336 5.65 -23.99 -20.76
CA ILE A 336 5.30 -22.56 -20.69
C ILE A 336 3.90 -22.34 -21.26
N ALA A 337 3.00 -21.75 -20.48
CA ALA A 337 1.64 -21.47 -20.91
C ALA A 337 1.61 -20.40 -22.01
N ALA A 338 0.80 -20.60 -23.05
CA ALA A 338 0.83 -19.74 -24.25
C ALA A 338 -0.01 -18.46 -24.13
N ASN A 339 -1.16 -18.51 -23.43
CA ASN A 339 -2.18 -17.46 -23.46
C ASN A 339 -2.67 -17.01 -22.06
N ASP A 340 -2.10 -17.52 -20.97
CA ASP A 340 -2.48 -17.15 -19.60
C ASP A 340 -1.34 -16.39 -18.90
N LEU A 341 -1.48 -15.06 -18.82
CA LEU A 341 -0.49 -14.21 -18.17
C LEU A 341 -0.28 -14.56 -16.70
N LYS A 342 -1.33 -14.96 -15.98
CA LYS A 342 -1.26 -15.24 -14.55
C LYS A 342 -0.48 -16.54 -14.31
N LEU A 343 -0.74 -17.56 -15.12
CA LEU A 343 0.01 -18.82 -15.09
C LEU A 343 1.46 -18.62 -15.52
N VAL A 344 1.74 -17.86 -16.59
CA VAL A 344 3.11 -17.54 -17.00
C VAL A 344 3.86 -16.77 -15.91
N LYS A 345 3.20 -15.85 -15.20
CA LYS A 345 3.81 -15.11 -14.07
C LYS A 345 4.15 -16.02 -12.88
N ASP A 346 3.29 -16.98 -12.54
CA ASP A 346 3.58 -17.98 -11.51
C ASP A 346 4.70 -18.96 -11.93
N GLN A 347 4.68 -19.44 -13.18
CA GLN A 347 5.77 -20.23 -13.77
C GLN A 347 7.10 -19.46 -13.76
N PHE A 348 7.07 -18.16 -14.05
CA PHE A 348 8.23 -17.27 -13.98
C PHE A 348 8.78 -17.17 -12.55
N GLN A 349 7.94 -16.86 -11.55
CA GLN A 349 8.36 -16.73 -10.15
C GLN A 349 8.92 -18.05 -9.57
N LYS A 350 8.32 -19.19 -9.92
CA LYS A 350 8.84 -20.52 -9.56
C LYS A 350 10.22 -20.78 -10.17
N HIS A 351 10.41 -20.40 -11.43
CA HIS A 351 11.69 -20.58 -12.11
C HIS A 351 12.76 -19.57 -11.64
N GLU A 352 12.38 -18.35 -11.25
CA GLU A 352 13.26 -17.37 -10.62
C GLU A 352 13.78 -17.88 -9.26
N ALA A 353 12.90 -18.42 -8.41
CA ALA A 353 13.30 -19.04 -7.15
C ALA A 353 14.28 -20.22 -7.35
N PHE A 354 14.06 -21.02 -8.40
CA PHE A 354 15.00 -22.06 -8.83
C PHE A 354 16.35 -21.48 -9.27
N MET A 355 16.37 -20.42 -10.09
CA MET A 355 17.60 -19.75 -10.53
C MET A 355 18.39 -19.12 -9.36
N ILE A 356 17.71 -18.60 -8.34
CA ILE A 356 18.34 -18.11 -7.10
C ILE A 356 19.05 -19.26 -6.36
N ASN A 357 18.40 -20.42 -6.22
CA ASN A 357 19.02 -21.61 -5.61
C ASN A 357 20.22 -22.11 -6.44
N LEU A 358 20.08 -22.19 -7.77
CA LEU A 358 21.15 -22.58 -8.69
C LEU A 358 22.38 -21.66 -8.57
N THR A 359 22.17 -20.36 -8.45
CA THR A 359 23.24 -19.35 -8.35
C THR A 359 23.89 -19.34 -6.96
N LYS A 360 23.10 -19.53 -5.90
CA LYS A 360 23.58 -19.53 -4.50
C LYS A 360 24.64 -20.60 -4.26
N ASP A 361 24.42 -21.81 -4.78
CA ASP A 361 25.28 -22.96 -4.55
C ASP A 361 26.34 -23.16 -5.66
N GLN A 362 26.38 -22.29 -6.68
CA GLN A 362 27.37 -22.31 -7.78
C GLN A 362 28.83 -22.41 -7.27
N HIS A 363 29.14 -21.79 -6.13
CA HIS A 363 30.50 -21.83 -5.56
C HIS A 363 30.95 -23.25 -5.19
N GLN A 364 30.03 -24.16 -4.84
CA GLN A 364 30.35 -25.54 -4.47
C GLN A 364 31.01 -26.31 -5.62
N ILE A 365 30.54 -26.09 -6.86
CA ILE A 365 31.16 -26.68 -8.07
C ILE A 365 32.56 -26.13 -8.28
N GLY A 366 32.74 -24.81 -8.09
CA GLY A 366 34.07 -24.18 -8.12
C GLY A 366 35.03 -24.81 -7.11
N GLN A 367 34.58 -25.01 -5.86
CA GLN A 367 35.36 -25.66 -4.80
C GLN A 367 35.75 -27.10 -5.17
N VAL A 368 34.82 -27.92 -5.67
CA VAL A 368 35.13 -29.32 -6.05
C VAL A 368 36.11 -29.37 -7.22
N LEU A 369 35.97 -28.50 -8.22
CA LEU A 369 36.92 -28.40 -9.32
C LEU A 369 38.30 -27.90 -8.86
N GLU A 370 38.36 -27.01 -7.88
CA GLU A 370 39.62 -26.54 -7.27
C GLU A 370 40.28 -27.62 -6.40
N GLU A 371 39.51 -28.37 -5.57
CA GLU A 371 40.02 -29.50 -4.80
C GLU A 371 40.57 -30.61 -5.73
N GLY A 372 39.87 -30.90 -6.84
CA GLY A 372 40.35 -31.85 -7.87
C GLY A 372 41.65 -31.38 -8.53
N ASN A 373 41.72 -30.12 -8.99
CA ASN A 373 42.95 -29.55 -9.56
C ASN A 373 44.11 -29.52 -8.55
N ARG A 374 43.82 -29.27 -7.26
CA ARG A 374 44.83 -29.31 -6.19
C ARG A 374 45.44 -30.70 -6.06
N LEU A 375 44.61 -31.75 -6.01
CA LEU A 375 45.07 -33.15 -5.95
C LEU A 375 45.89 -33.56 -7.19
N LEU A 376 45.52 -33.05 -8.38
CA LEU A 376 46.29 -33.28 -9.62
C LEU A 376 47.63 -32.54 -9.69
N THR A 377 47.82 -31.47 -8.88
CA THR A 377 49.01 -30.61 -8.91
C THR A 377 49.92 -30.82 -7.70
N SER A 378 49.43 -31.42 -6.61
CA SER A 378 50.17 -31.65 -5.38
C SER A 378 51.24 -32.75 -5.55
N SER A 379 52.48 -32.33 -5.74
CA SER A 379 53.67 -33.19 -5.86
C SER A 379 54.06 -33.99 -4.61
N ASN A 380 53.24 -33.97 -3.55
CA ASN A 380 53.42 -34.70 -2.29
C ASN A 380 52.50 -35.93 -2.15
N THR A 381 51.62 -36.18 -3.12
CA THR A 381 50.71 -37.34 -3.13
C THR A 381 51.06 -38.27 -4.28
N ASP A 382 51.62 -39.45 -3.98
CA ASP A 382 51.81 -40.55 -4.92
C ASP A 382 50.44 -41.16 -5.32
N LEU A 383 49.64 -40.39 -6.07
CA LEU A 383 48.37 -40.84 -6.64
C LEU A 383 48.64 -41.90 -7.70
N HIS A 384 47.85 -42.98 -7.69
CA HIS A 384 47.98 -43.99 -8.72
C HIS A 384 47.48 -43.43 -10.08
N PRO A 385 48.13 -43.71 -11.23
CA PRO A 385 47.70 -43.18 -12.54
C PRO A 385 46.25 -43.53 -12.97
N ARG A 386 45.58 -44.44 -12.25
CA ARG A 386 44.14 -44.69 -12.40
C ARG A 386 43.29 -43.65 -11.65
N GLU A 387 43.66 -43.32 -10.42
CA GLU A 387 42.95 -42.32 -9.60
C GLU A 387 43.09 -40.93 -10.24
N GLU A 388 44.27 -40.59 -10.78
CA GLU A 388 44.50 -39.34 -11.51
C GLU A 388 43.58 -39.20 -12.73
N ASN A 389 43.37 -40.30 -13.49
CA ASN A 389 42.46 -40.32 -14.63
C ASN A 389 40.99 -40.32 -14.20
N GLU A 390 40.65 -40.99 -13.12
CA GLU A 390 39.29 -41.01 -12.55
C GLU A 390 38.87 -39.60 -12.08
N ILE A 391 39.73 -38.89 -11.35
CA ILE A 391 39.53 -37.49 -10.95
C ILE A 391 39.26 -36.62 -12.19
N LYS A 392 40.09 -36.75 -13.24
CA LYS A 392 39.93 -35.99 -14.49
C LYS A 392 38.59 -36.27 -15.20
N GLU A 393 38.15 -37.53 -15.28
CA GLU A 393 36.86 -37.86 -15.90
C GLU A 393 35.68 -37.41 -15.04
N GLN A 394 35.74 -37.55 -13.72
CA GLN A 394 34.72 -37.03 -12.79
C GLN A 394 34.56 -35.51 -12.94
N MET A 395 35.67 -34.75 -12.98
CA MET A 395 35.64 -33.30 -13.20
C MET A 395 35.04 -32.91 -14.56
N LYS A 396 35.34 -33.66 -15.64
CA LYS A 396 34.72 -33.44 -16.97
C LYS A 396 33.22 -33.70 -16.95
N ILE A 397 32.78 -34.77 -16.30
CA ILE A 397 31.35 -35.12 -16.16
C ILE A 397 30.63 -34.04 -15.37
N LEU A 398 31.16 -33.64 -14.21
CA LEU A 398 30.62 -32.57 -13.36
C LEU A 398 30.45 -31.27 -14.14
N ASN A 399 31.50 -30.81 -14.83
CA ASN A 399 31.46 -29.58 -15.60
C ASN A 399 30.47 -29.66 -16.78
N ARG A 400 30.40 -30.82 -17.46
CA ARG A 400 29.44 -31.03 -18.56
C ARG A 400 27.99 -31.03 -18.07
N GLN A 401 27.68 -31.68 -16.95
CA GLN A 401 26.33 -31.69 -16.38
C GLN A 401 25.95 -30.29 -15.88
N TRP A 402 26.85 -29.60 -15.20
CA TRP A 402 26.63 -28.21 -14.76
C TRP A 402 26.30 -27.26 -15.92
N GLU A 403 27.15 -27.21 -16.96
CA GLU A 403 26.90 -26.31 -18.09
C GLU A 403 25.66 -26.73 -18.90
N SER A 404 25.32 -28.03 -18.95
CA SER A 404 24.04 -28.52 -19.51
C SER A 404 22.82 -28.02 -18.72
N LEU A 405 22.82 -28.22 -17.40
CA LEU A 405 21.76 -27.75 -16.50
C LEU A 405 21.61 -26.22 -16.59
N ARG A 406 22.72 -25.49 -16.55
CA ARG A 406 22.77 -24.03 -16.67
C ARG A 406 22.24 -23.55 -18.02
N ALA A 407 22.64 -24.16 -19.13
CA ALA A 407 22.15 -23.82 -20.46
C ALA A 407 20.63 -24.04 -20.59
N LYS A 408 20.12 -25.21 -20.20
CA LYS A 408 18.67 -25.49 -20.17
C LYS A 408 17.91 -24.50 -19.29
N SER A 409 18.44 -24.15 -18.13
CA SER A 409 17.81 -23.20 -17.19
C SER A 409 17.74 -21.80 -17.79
N LEU A 410 18.85 -21.30 -18.35
CA LEU A 410 18.88 -19.99 -19.02
C LEU A 410 17.98 -19.93 -20.25
N GLU A 411 17.92 -20.99 -21.06
CA GLU A 411 17.00 -21.10 -22.20
C GLU A 411 15.53 -21.05 -21.74
N ARG A 412 15.19 -21.77 -20.68
CA ARG A 412 13.84 -21.75 -20.09
C ARG A 412 13.51 -20.37 -19.52
N GLN A 413 14.43 -19.74 -18.80
CA GLN A 413 14.28 -18.38 -18.28
C GLN A 413 14.04 -17.37 -19.42
N PHE A 414 14.85 -17.41 -20.48
CA PHE A 414 14.69 -16.54 -21.66
C PHE A 414 13.33 -16.72 -22.34
N ASN A 415 12.89 -17.97 -22.52
CA ASN A 415 11.59 -18.26 -23.13
C ASN A 415 10.41 -17.81 -22.24
N LEU A 416 10.53 -17.95 -20.92
CA LEU A 416 9.54 -17.43 -19.96
C LEU A 416 9.47 -15.89 -20.00
N HIS A 417 10.62 -15.20 -19.95
CA HIS A 417 10.70 -13.74 -20.11
C HIS A 417 10.05 -13.28 -21.42
N LYS A 418 10.40 -13.91 -22.54
CA LYS A 418 9.88 -13.57 -23.87
C LYS A 418 8.36 -13.74 -23.96
N MET A 419 7.80 -14.80 -23.39
CA MET A 419 6.35 -15.02 -23.35
C MET A 419 5.65 -14.02 -22.42
N LEU A 420 6.20 -13.82 -21.21
CA LEU A 420 5.69 -12.88 -20.21
C LEU A 420 5.60 -11.47 -20.77
N MET A 421 6.71 -10.96 -21.32
CA MET A 421 6.79 -9.64 -21.96
C MET A 421 5.80 -9.50 -23.10
N LYS A 422 5.67 -10.52 -23.97
CA LYS A 422 4.69 -10.49 -25.06
C LYS A 422 3.25 -10.34 -24.52
N LEU A 423 2.83 -11.19 -23.59
CA LEU A 423 1.47 -11.17 -23.03
C LEU A 423 1.17 -9.87 -22.28
N GLN A 424 2.16 -9.27 -21.60
CA GLN A 424 2.01 -7.97 -20.95
C GLN A 424 1.92 -6.81 -21.95
N ILE A 425 2.70 -6.84 -23.04
CA ILE A 425 2.60 -5.88 -24.14
C ILE A 425 1.22 -5.98 -24.81
N ASP A 426 0.74 -7.20 -25.06
CA ASP A 426 -0.59 -7.44 -25.63
C ASP A 426 -1.70 -6.86 -24.71
N GLN A 427 -1.56 -6.94 -23.38
CA GLN A 427 -2.45 -6.26 -22.42
C GLN A 427 -2.34 -4.73 -22.50
N ILE A 428 -1.12 -4.17 -22.56
CA ILE A 428 -0.89 -2.72 -22.69
C ILE A 428 -1.56 -2.18 -23.96
N GLU A 429 -1.36 -2.82 -25.11
CA GLU A 429 -1.91 -2.38 -26.40
C GLU A 429 -3.45 -2.58 -26.46
N SER A 430 -3.99 -3.59 -25.77
CA SER A 430 -5.44 -3.76 -25.58
C SER A 430 -6.06 -2.64 -24.73
N PHE A 431 -5.43 -2.29 -23.60
CA PHE A 431 -5.90 -1.22 -22.71
C PHE A 431 -5.79 0.16 -23.36
N ASP A 432 -4.70 0.44 -24.07
CA ASP A 432 -4.50 1.67 -24.85
C ASP A 432 -5.58 1.84 -25.93
N THR A 433 -5.94 0.75 -26.62
CA THR A 433 -7.02 0.74 -27.60
C THR A 433 -8.36 1.07 -26.93
N TRP A 434 -8.65 0.47 -25.77
CA TRP A 434 -9.89 0.74 -25.03
C TRP A 434 -9.97 2.20 -24.53
N LEU A 435 -8.90 2.72 -23.91
CA LEU A 435 -8.80 4.11 -23.46
C LEU A 435 -9.03 5.09 -24.62
N SER A 436 -8.42 4.83 -25.78
CA SER A 436 -8.57 5.66 -26.98
C SER A 436 -10.01 5.68 -27.52
N LEU A 437 -10.73 4.56 -27.41
CA LEU A 437 -12.16 4.49 -27.75
C LEU A 437 -13.03 5.23 -26.73
N ALA A 438 -12.73 5.10 -25.44
CA ALA A 438 -13.44 5.80 -24.36
C ALA A 438 -13.25 7.33 -24.45
N GLU A 439 -12.03 7.81 -24.69
CA GLU A 439 -11.73 9.24 -24.93
C GLU A 439 -12.47 9.78 -26.16
N LYS A 440 -12.50 9.02 -27.26
CA LYS A 440 -13.25 9.39 -28.47
C LYS A 440 -14.76 9.44 -28.20
N ARG A 441 -15.31 8.52 -27.40
CA ARG A 441 -16.72 8.52 -26.97
C ARG A 441 -17.03 9.74 -26.10
N ILE A 442 -16.16 10.08 -25.15
CA ILE A 442 -16.26 11.29 -24.33
C ILE A 442 -16.28 12.55 -25.21
N ALA A 443 -15.30 12.68 -26.10
CA ALA A 443 -15.14 13.84 -26.96
C ALA A 443 -16.33 14.06 -27.90
N SER A 444 -16.92 12.99 -28.43
CA SER A 444 -18.00 13.05 -29.44
C SER A 444 -19.42 13.06 -28.88
N GLN A 445 -19.68 12.43 -27.73
CA GLN A 445 -21.05 12.20 -27.23
C GLN A 445 -21.32 12.78 -25.83
N LEU A 446 -20.30 12.96 -24.99
CA LEU A 446 -20.47 13.34 -23.58
C LEU A 446 -19.95 14.74 -23.25
N ASN A 447 -19.15 15.37 -24.12
CA ASN A 447 -18.58 16.70 -23.84
C ASN A 447 -19.58 17.85 -23.93
N SER A 448 -20.38 17.93 -25.00
CA SER A 448 -21.48 18.90 -25.11
C SER A 448 -22.59 18.55 -24.11
N MET A 449 -23.38 19.53 -23.63
CA MET A 449 -24.69 19.24 -23.04
C MET A 449 -25.76 19.32 -24.11
N GLU A 450 -26.69 18.37 -24.12
CA GLU A 450 -27.96 18.50 -24.87
C GLU A 450 -28.94 19.39 -24.06
N GLN A 451 -29.72 20.24 -24.75
CA GLN A 451 -30.54 21.27 -24.11
C GLN A 451 -31.94 20.79 -23.68
N ASP A 452 -32.31 19.56 -24.06
CA ASP A 452 -33.62 18.97 -23.83
C ASP A 452 -33.54 17.77 -22.87
N LEU A 453 -34.60 17.55 -22.09
CA LEU A 453 -34.68 16.44 -21.13
C LEU A 453 -34.47 15.05 -21.78
N PRO A 454 -34.98 14.73 -22.98
CA PRO A 454 -34.65 13.49 -23.69
C PRO A 454 -33.16 13.36 -24.04
N GLY A 455 -32.49 14.46 -24.39
CA GLY A 455 -31.05 14.51 -24.64
C GLY A 455 -30.22 14.27 -23.38
N VAL A 456 -30.52 14.97 -22.28
CA VAL A 456 -29.89 14.77 -20.97
C VAL A 456 -30.04 13.32 -20.49
N GLU A 457 -31.24 12.74 -20.64
CA GLU A 457 -31.51 11.33 -20.30
C GLU A 457 -30.77 10.34 -21.23
N ARG A 458 -30.53 10.69 -22.50
CA ARG A 458 -29.66 9.91 -23.40
C ARG A 458 -28.20 9.94 -22.94
N GLN A 459 -27.69 11.13 -22.60
CA GLN A 459 -26.32 11.30 -22.10
C GLN A 459 -26.10 10.56 -20.79
N TYR A 460 -27.09 10.57 -19.89
CA TYR A 460 -27.06 9.81 -18.65
C TYR A 460 -26.89 8.31 -18.88
N ARG A 461 -27.64 7.70 -19.81
CA ARG A 461 -27.48 6.28 -20.16
C ARG A 461 -26.13 5.96 -20.80
N LEU A 462 -25.64 6.83 -21.69
CA LEU A 462 -24.31 6.66 -22.31
C LEU A 462 -23.19 6.75 -21.27
N LEU A 463 -23.35 7.60 -20.26
CA LEU A 463 -22.41 7.73 -19.15
C LEU A 463 -22.47 6.52 -18.20
N ALA A 464 -23.66 6.01 -17.89
CA ALA A 464 -23.85 4.80 -17.10
C ALA A 464 -23.17 3.59 -17.77
N GLN A 465 -23.35 3.42 -19.08
CA GLN A 465 -22.66 2.35 -19.82
C GLN A 465 -21.13 2.50 -19.75
N LEU A 466 -20.60 3.72 -19.85
CA LEU A 466 -19.15 3.96 -19.71
C LEU A 466 -18.66 3.69 -18.27
N GLN A 467 -19.49 3.93 -17.26
CA GLN A 467 -19.21 3.61 -15.86
C GLN A 467 -19.16 2.08 -15.63
N ASP A 468 -20.06 1.31 -16.26
CA ASP A 468 -20.02 -0.16 -16.22
C ASP A 468 -18.78 -0.71 -16.94
N GLU A 469 -18.43 -0.14 -18.10
CA GLU A 469 -17.21 -0.45 -18.85
C GLU A 469 -15.94 -0.16 -18.02
N LEU A 470 -15.91 0.97 -17.29
CA LEU A 470 -14.83 1.29 -16.34
C LEU A 470 -14.71 0.26 -15.22
N VAL A 471 -15.81 -0.14 -14.58
CA VAL A 471 -15.77 -1.16 -13.52
C VAL A 471 -15.23 -2.50 -14.04
N ALA A 472 -15.59 -2.90 -15.27
CA ALA A 472 -15.07 -4.09 -15.90
C ALA A 472 -13.54 -4.01 -16.18
N GLN A 473 -13.02 -2.84 -16.55
CA GLN A 473 -11.59 -2.64 -16.83
C GLN A 473 -10.71 -2.46 -15.58
N GLN A 474 -11.29 -2.39 -14.39
CA GLN A 474 -10.52 -2.25 -13.14
C GLN A 474 -9.54 -3.44 -12.95
N GLN A 475 -9.94 -4.68 -13.25
CA GLN A 475 -9.04 -5.84 -13.17
C GLN A 475 -7.85 -5.75 -14.11
N MET A 476 -8.02 -5.14 -15.30
CA MET A 476 -6.91 -4.92 -16.23
C MET A 476 -5.94 -3.87 -15.68
N THR A 477 -6.46 -2.81 -15.06
CA THR A 477 -5.64 -1.79 -14.38
C THR A 477 -4.83 -2.39 -13.22
N GLU A 478 -5.43 -3.26 -12.40
CA GLU A 478 -4.75 -3.98 -11.33
C GLU A 478 -3.69 -4.97 -11.87
N SER A 479 -3.94 -5.60 -13.03
CA SER A 479 -2.95 -6.45 -13.72
C SER A 479 -1.73 -5.65 -14.19
N LEU A 480 -1.97 -4.50 -14.83
CA LEU A 480 -0.92 -3.59 -15.34
C LEU A 480 -0.11 -2.95 -14.21
N GLN A 481 -0.73 -2.57 -13.09
CA GLN A 481 0.00 -2.07 -11.92
C GLN A 481 0.94 -3.12 -11.32
N ASN A 482 0.60 -4.40 -11.44
CA ASN A 482 1.39 -5.53 -10.96
C ASN A 482 2.22 -6.18 -12.08
N MET A 483 2.53 -5.44 -13.15
CA MET A 483 3.38 -5.91 -14.25
C MET A 483 4.80 -6.22 -13.75
N VAL A 484 5.37 -7.32 -14.23
CA VAL A 484 6.76 -7.69 -13.94
C VAL A 484 7.61 -7.11 -15.06
N ILE A 485 8.30 -6.00 -14.78
CA ILE A 485 9.25 -5.39 -15.69
C ILE A 485 10.64 -5.90 -15.29
N VAL A 486 11.35 -6.49 -16.25
CA VAL A 486 12.69 -7.03 -16.03
C VAL A 486 13.69 -6.06 -16.66
N VAL A 487 14.55 -5.49 -15.82
CA VAL A 487 15.62 -4.61 -16.26
C VAL A 487 16.69 -5.46 -16.96
N ASP A 488 16.79 -5.29 -18.27
CA ASP A 488 17.80 -5.97 -19.08
C ASP A 488 19.15 -5.23 -18.91
N ASP A 489 19.97 -5.71 -17.97
CA ASP A 489 21.29 -5.14 -17.64
C ASP A 489 22.33 -5.32 -18.78
N SER A 490 21.90 -5.93 -19.89
CA SER A 490 22.70 -6.20 -21.11
C SER A 490 23.06 -4.96 -21.93
N SER A 491 22.66 -3.75 -21.51
CA SER A 491 23.04 -2.47 -22.16
C SER A 491 24.55 -2.24 -22.31
N VAL A 492 25.39 -2.99 -21.58
CA VAL A 492 26.85 -2.98 -21.71
C VAL A 492 27.34 -3.66 -23.00
N ASN A 493 26.61 -4.65 -23.52
CA ASN A 493 27.03 -5.46 -24.68
C ASN A 493 25.99 -5.33 -25.81
N GLY A 494 26.24 -4.42 -26.75
CA GLY A 494 25.34 -4.04 -27.85
C GLY A 494 25.08 -5.11 -28.92
N THR A 495 24.62 -6.30 -28.52
CA THR A 495 24.01 -7.28 -29.43
C THR A 495 22.52 -6.99 -29.55
N ASN A 496 22.08 -6.61 -30.75
CA ASN A 496 20.67 -6.33 -31.06
C ASN A 496 19.79 -7.59 -30.87
N SER A 497 19.26 -7.80 -29.66
CA SER A 497 18.23 -8.80 -29.42
C SER A 497 16.90 -8.33 -30.01
N LEU A 498 16.24 -9.20 -30.79
CA LEU A 498 14.92 -8.95 -31.38
C LEU A 498 13.79 -8.70 -30.34
N THR A 499 14.07 -8.83 -29.04
CA THR A 499 13.14 -8.47 -27.95
C THR A 499 13.04 -6.97 -27.69
N SER A 500 14.01 -6.16 -28.15
CA SER A 500 14.09 -4.73 -27.85
C SER A 500 13.21 -3.82 -28.74
N LYS A 501 11.87 -3.99 -28.68
CA LYS A 501 10.93 -2.93 -29.16
C LYS A 501 10.61 -1.91 -28.06
N TYR A 502 10.68 -2.31 -26.80
CA TYR A 502 10.40 -1.47 -25.65
C TYR A 502 11.45 -1.71 -24.57
N THR A 503 12.15 -0.66 -24.15
CA THR A 503 13.04 -0.68 -22.98
C THR A 503 12.21 -0.65 -21.67
N SER A 504 12.84 -0.94 -20.51
CA SER A 504 12.18 -0.78 -19.20
C SER A 504 11.56 0.61 -19.06
N THR A 505 12.32 1.64 -19.44
CA THR A 505 11.87 3.04 -19.44
C THR A 505 10.73 3.33 -20.42
N ASP A 506 10.67 2.68 -21.59
CA ASP A 506 9.54 2.85 -22.51
C ASP A 506 8.25 2.27 -21.95
N ILE A 507 8.33 1.12 -21.25
CA ILE A 507 7.19 0.47 -20.62
C ILE A 507 6.70 1.27 -19.42
N GLU A 508 7.60 1.74 -18.56
CA GLU A 508 7.29 2.63 -17.43
C GLU A 508 6.62 3.93 -17.91
N ASN A 509 7.15 4.57 -18.96
CA ASN A 509 6.56 5.76 -19.58
C ASN A 509 5.16 5.47 -20.16
N LYS A 510 4.97 4.33 -20.83
CA LYS A 510 3.65 3.91 -21.34
C LYS A 510 2.65 3.68 -20.21
N LEU A 511 3.02 2.94 -19.16
CA LEU A 511 2.16 2.67 -18.00
C LEU A 511 1.77 3.97 -17.28
N SER A 512 2.71 4.90 -17.12
CA SER A 512 2.46 6.23 -16.56
C SER A 512 1.42 6.99 -17.40
N ASN A 513 1.60 7.05 -18.72
CA ASN A 513 0.66 7.71 -19.64
C ASN A 513 -0.75 7.09 -19.59
N LEU A 514 -0.85 5.76 -19.61
CA LEU A 514 -2.14 5.04 -19.53
C LEU A 514 -2.82 5.28 -18.17
N SER A 515 -2.06 5.38 -17.08
CA SER A 515 -2.60 5.70 -15.76
C SER A 515 -3.13 7.13 -15.64
N GLU A 516 -2.46 8.12 -16.27
CA GLU A 516 -2.95 9.51 -16.32
C GLU A 516 -4.23 9.61 -17.16
N ARG A 517 -4.29 8.94 -18.31
CA ARG A 517 -5.48 8.88 -19.17
C ARG A 517 -6.66 8.21 -18.47
N TRP A 518 -6.43 7.07 -17.82
CA TRP A 518 -7.42 6.39 -16.99
C TRP A 518 -7.98 7.30 -15.89
N ALA A 519 -7.09 7.96 -15.13
CA ALA A 519 -7.50 8.89 -14.07
C ALA A 519 -8.35 10.05 -14.61
N ASN A 520 -7.96 10.63 -15.76
CA ASN A 520 -8.73 11.68 -16.43
C ASN A 520 -10.14 11.21 -16.84
N ILE A 521 -10.27 9.98 -17.35
CA ILE A 521 -11.58 9.39 -17.69
C ILE A 521 -12.43 9.17 -16.43
N CYS A 522 -11.86 8.59 -15.37
CA CYS A 522 -12.56 8.42 -14.09
C CYS A 522 -13.07 9.75 -13.53
N THR A 523 -12.21 10.79 -13.50
CA THR A 523 -12.58 12.14 -13.04
C THR A 523 -13.64 12.77 -13.95
N PHE A 524 -13.54 12.61 -15.27
CA PHE A 524 -14.56 13.08 -16.20
C PHE A 524 -15.91 12.43 -15.93
N VAL A 525 -15.95 11.10 -15.80
CA VAL A 525 -17.20 10.35 -15.59
C VAL A 525 -17.84 10.74 -14.26
N GLN A 526 -17.06 10.83 -13.18
CA GLN A 526 -17.55 11.28 -11.87
C GLN A 526 -18.13 12.70 -11.92
N ASN A 527 -17.41 13.66 -12.52
CA ASN A 527 -17.88 15.04 -12.61
C ASN A 527 -19.10 15.20 -13.51
N ARG A 528 -19.12 14.51 -14.66
CA ARG A 528 -20.25 14.52 -15.60
C ARG A 528 -21.49 13.85 -15.01
N TRP A 529 -21.30 12.83 -14.15
CA TRP A 529 -22.40 12.16 -13.45
C TRP A 529 -23.12 13.11 -12.49
N ILE A 530 -22.37 13.83 -11.65
CA ILE A 530 -22.90 14.83 -10.73
C ILE A 530 -23.66 15.91 -11.51
N LEU A 531 -23.04 16.48 -12.55
CA LEU A 531 -23.66 17.52 -13.38
C LEU A 531 -24.97 17.06 -14.05
N LEU A 532 -25.01 15.84 -14.62
CA LEU A 532 -26.23 15.33 -15.26
C LEU A 532 -27.34 15.04 -14.25
N GLN A 533 -27.01 14.65 -13.01
CA GLN A 533 -27.98 14.48 -11.93
C GLN A 533 -28.58 15.83 -11.51
N GLU A 534 -27.76 16.86 -11.30
CA GLU A 534 -28.21 18.22 -10.97
C GLU A 534 -29.12 18.78 -12.08
N VAL A 535 -28.67 18.72 -13.34
CA VAL A 535 -29.45 19.20 -14.51
C VAL A 535 -30.75 18.41 -14.66
N LYS A 536 -30.77 17.10 -14.39
CA LYS A 536 -31.99 16.29 -14.45
C LYS A 536 -33.03 16.75 -13.42
N ILE A 537 -32.62 16.98 -12.17
CA ILE A 537 -33.50 17.45 -11.09
C ILE A 537 -34.11 18.82 -11.46
N GLU A 538 -33.30 19.76 -11.95
CA GLU A 538 -33.79 21.08 -12.39
C GLU A 538 -34.76 20.98 -13.57
N LEU A 539 -34.48 20.15 -14.58
CA LEU A 539 -35.38 19.96 -15.72
C LEU A 539 -36.70 19.28 -15.32
N GLU A 540 -36.68 18.32 -14.39
CA GLU A 540 -37.89 17.71 -13.83
C GLU A 540 -38.72 18.75 -13.05
N GLN A 541 -38.08 19.64 -12.29
CA GLN A 541 -38.73 20.72 -11.56
C GLN A 541 -39.34 21.79 -12.50
N VAL A 542 -38.63 22.16 -13.56
CA VAL A 542 -39.14 23.06 -14.62
C VAL A 542 -40.34 22.43 -15.32
N LYS A 543 -40.27 21.15 -15.69
CA LYS A 543 -41.38 20.42 -16.31
C LYS A 543 -42.61 20.38 -15.40
N PHE A 544 -42.44 20.06 -14.12
CA PHE A 544 -43.52 20.07 -13.13
C PHE A 544 -44.20 21.45 -12.99
N ASN A 545 -43.39 22.52 -12.97
CA ASN A 545 -43.90 23.89 -12.91
C ASN A 545 -44.65 24.29 -14.19
N LEU A 546 -44.14 23.89 -15.36
CA LEU A 546 -44.81 24.09 -16.65
C LEU A 546 -46.18 23.36 -16.69
N GLU A 547 -46.24 22.10 -16.28
CA GLU A 547 -47.50 21.33 -16.21
C GLU A 547 -48.51 21.93 -15.22
N LYS A 548 -48.04 22.58 -14.14
CA LYS A 548 -48.91 23.32 -13.20
C LYS A 548 -49.42 24.62 -13.83
N PHE A 549 -48.56 25.36 -14.53
CA PHE A 549 -48.92 26.59 -15.24
C PHE A 549 -49.92 26.32 -16.37
N ILE A 550 -49.70 25.28 -17.18
CA ILE A 550 -50.62 24.86 -18.25
C ILE A 550 -51.99 24.49 -17.65
N ARG A 551 -52.04 23.70 -16.57
CA ARG A 551 -53.31 23.37 -15.89
C ARG A 551 -54.02 24.62 -15.34
N TRP A 552 -53.28 25.62 -14.88
CA TRP A 552 -53.85 26.89 -14.41
C TRP A 552 -54.37 27.74 -15.57
N ILE A 553 -53.62 27.87 -16.67
CA ILE A 553 -54.03 28.72 -17.81
C ILE A 553 -55.24 28.10 -18.53
N THR A 554 -55.26 26.80 -18.80
CA THR A 554 -56.43 26.11 -19.39
C THR A 554 -57.67 26.25 -18.52
N ARG A 555 -57.52 26.16 -17.19
CA ARG A 555 -58.63 26.43 -16.26
C ARG A 555 -59.12 27.88 -16.35
N LYS A 556 -58.21 28.86 -16.50
CA LYS A 556 -58.59 30.28 -16.64
C LYS A 556 -59.21 30.58 -17.99
N GLU A 557 -58.76 29.93 -19.06
CA GLU A 557 -59.39 29.95 -20.38
C GLU A 557 -60.82 29.37 -20.32
N ASP A 558 -61.02 28.24 -19.63
CA ASP A 558 -62.35 27.66 -19.38
C ASP A 558 -63.26 28.56 -18.54
N GLU A 559 -62.72 29.21 -17.49
CA GLU A 559 -63.46 30.17 -16.65
C GLU A 559 -63.91 31.38 -17.50
N VAL A 560 -63.02 31.93 -18.34
CA VAL A 560 -63.34 33.06 -19.25
C VAL A 560 -64.31 32.65 -20.35
N ALA A 561 -64.14 31.48 -20.96
CA ALA A 561 -65.04 30.97 -22.00
C ALA A 561 -66.48 30.81 -21.49
N LYS A 562 -66.65 30.39 -20.23
CA LYS A 562 -67.97 30.33 -19.57
C LYS A 562 -68.57 31.73 -19.35
N MET A 563 -67.77 32.70 -18.91
CA MET A 563 -68.25 34.09 -18.74
C MET A 563 -68.70 34.71 -20.07
N ILE A 564 -68.00 34.42 -21.18
CA ILE A 564 -68.35 34.89 -22.53
C ILE A 564 -69.62 34.22 -23.05
N ALA A 565 -69.89 32.97 -22.66
CA ALA A 565 -71.07 32.22 -23.06
C ALA A 565 -72.36 32.56 -22.26
N GLU A 566 -72.27 33.44 -21.26
CA GLU A 566 -73.38 33.78 -20.37
C GLU A 566 -74.43 34.67 -21.07
N PRO A 567 -75.69 34.22 -21.27
CA PRO A 567 -76.68 34.98 -22.04
C PRO A 567 -77.31 36.16 -21.27
N HIS A 568 -77.11 36.26 -19.95
CA HIS A 568 -77.76 37.24 -19.07
C HIS A 568 -76.83 38.40 -18.63
N LEU A 569 -76.08 38.95 -19.58
CA LEU A 569 -75.20 40.12 -19.39
C LEU A 569 -75.90 41.43 -18.99
N SER A 570 -77.24 41.44 -18.91
CA SER A 570 -78.04 42.58 -18.44
C SER A 570 -78.35 42.55 -16.94
N ASP A 571 -77.94 41.50 -16.20
CA ASP A 571 -78.10 41.42 -14.75
C ASP A 571 -76.85 41.99 -14.04
N THR A 572 -77.06 43.03 -13.24
CA THR A 572 -76.01 43.69 -12.44
C THR A 572 -75.34 42.77 -11.42
N ASP A 573 -76.06 41.78 -10.86
CA ASP A 573 -75.48 40.86 -9.89
C ASP A 573 -74.58 39.82 -10.57
N VAL A 574 -74.94 39.38 -11.78
CA VAL A 574 -74.09 38.51 -12.63
C VAL A 574 -72.81 39.26 -13.04
N LEU A 575 -72.92 40.51 -13.48
CA LEU A 575 -71.76 41.34 -13.82
C LEU A 575 -70.85 41.60 -12.61
N MET A 576 -71.41 41.84 -11.42
CA MET A 576 -70.66 42.00 -10.18
C MET A 576 -69.94 40.71 -9.76
N GLN A 577 -70.57 39.55 -9.92
CA GLN A 577 -69.93 38.25 -9.66
C GLN A 577 -68.80 37.95 -10.66
N GLN A 578 -69.00 38.20 -11.96
CA GLN A 578 -67.94 38.05 -12.97
C GLN A 578 -66.76 39.00 -12.69
N ALA A 579 -67.03 40.27 -12.38
CA ALA A 579 -66.00 41.24 -12.02
C ALA A 579 -65.24 40.88 -10.74
N HIS A 580 -65.91 40.25 -9.76
CA HIS A 580 -65.25 39.74 -8.55
C HIS A 580 -64.43 38.48 -8.83
N ALA A 581 -64.89 37.58 -9.70
CA ALA A 581 -64.17 36.37 -10.11
C ALA A 581 -62.89 36.70 -10.91
N ILE A 582 -62.92 37.76 -11.72
CA ILE A 582 -61.73 38.29 -12.43
C ILE A 582 -60.76 38.97 -11.46
N LYS A 583 -61.24 39.60 -10.39
CA LYS A 583 -60.42 40.32 -9.40
C LYS A 583 -59.66 39.44 -8.40
N VAL A 584 -59.88 38.12 -8.38
CA VAL A 584 -59.23 37.20 -7.43
C VAL A 584 -58.42 36.13 -8.16
N THR A 585 -57.15 36.46 -8.44
CA THR A 585 -55.92 35.73 -8.01
C THR A 585 -54.71 36.52 -8.47
#